data_AF-A0A1Q8BMU5-F1
#
_entry.id   AF-A0A1Q8BMU5-F1
#
_cell.length_a   1.000
_cell.length_b   1.000
_cell.length_c   1.000
_cell.angle_alpha   90.00
_cell.angle_beta   90.00
_cell.angle_gamma   90.00
#
_symmetry.space_group_name_H-M   'P 1'
#
loop_
_entity.id
_entity.type
_entity.pdbx_description
1 polymer ?
#
loop_
_entity_poly.entity_id
_entity_poly.type
_entity_poly.pdbx_seq_one_letter_code
_entity_poly.pdbx_strand_id
1 'polypeptide(L)'
;MNDHPATTPICGWVLTNNLDESLMIYDNRGQALGYLDRMAKWKFAPGSNIEMAGIRNPHLKRMVTYIHDRGTGFLKEFISAVDNALENIEPENFAQHQSLALLMGRPLALVRALVNLELQGCPAVHQGWNVFRQDMQRGKRDDNGFTNVQFPIRLGEYKQFNDGLVGYWNEKDAGSRNDWFYAPQSDEQGEIRNKYIKTHRTDPMTIFQSVSSAPQTLSMLVDPRGLVHATSGLLPAKAISLPPDQYAAALQAIEITFLSTPILTDAGKMRLPLPTEAGYQWSWLHNEAGTWSEISSRGVVKKQTFIAKFKSDGTNTWDRGENIWDELKGKGWIKRIDEDRASVAAKDQRRKLVNELQDKIPAIEDILDRAHIGPVNLEAKFSGPQEIREGWLKLSVDQESATPSQAASQIEATRAKASVVNEGDQS
;
A
#
# COMPACT_ATOMS: atom_id res chain seq x y z
N MET A 1 -16.52 1.64 -17.32
CA MET A 1 -16.09 0.23 -17.36
C MET A 1 -14.82 0.23 -18.19
N ASN A 2 -13.73 -0.39 -17.73
CA ASN A 2 -12.51 -0.44 -18.55
C ASN A 2 -12.83 -1.28 -19.79
N ASP A 3 -12.49 -0.78 -20.99
CA ASP A 3 -12.81 -1.44 -22.26
C ASP A 3 -12.14 -2.82 -22.42
N HIS A 4 -11.20 -3.17 -21.53
CA HIS A 4 -10.57 -4.49 -21.49
C HIS A 4 -10.29 -4.92 -20.03
N PRO A 5 -10.55 -6.18 -19.63
CA PRO A 5 -10.23 -6.71 -18.29
C PRO A 5 -8.73 -6.75 -17.94
N ALA A 6 -7.85 -6.29 -18.85
CA ALA A 6 -6.39 -6.26 -18.67
C ALA A 6 -5.84 -4.84 -18.47
N THR A 7 -6.66 -3.80 -18.63
CA THR A 7 -6.25 -2.43 -18.29
C THR A 7 -6.59 -2.18 -16.83
N THR A 8 -5.56 -2.12 -15.98
CA THR A 8 -5.74 -1.70 -14.59
C THR A 8 -5.96 -0.18 -14.53
N PRO A 9 -6.96 0.32 -13.79
CA PRO A 9 -7.13 1.75 -13.54
C PRO A 9 -6.11 2.29 -12.52
N ILE A 10 -5.35 1.40 -11.86
CA ILE A 10 -4.40 1.71 -10.80
C ILE A 10 -3.08 2.18 -11.41
N CYS A 11 -2.74 3.43 -11.14
CA CYS A 11 -1.50 4.07 -11.58
C CYS A 11 -0.32 3.78 -10.64
N GLY A 12 -0.60 3.45 -9.38
CA GLY A 12 0.38 3.14 -8.33
C GLY A 12 -0.26 3.20 -6.95
N TRP A 13 0.55 2.94 -5.92
CA TRP A 13 0.11 3.00 -4.53
C TRP A 13 0.83 4.06 -3.73
N VAL A 14 0.13 4.57 -2.73
CA VAL A 14 0.62 5.55 -1.78
C VAL A 14 0.31 5.05 -0.38
N LEU A 15 1.25 5.23 0.54
CA LEU A 15 1.06 4.87 1.93
C LEU A 15 1.67 5.95 2.83
N THR A 16 0.89 6.41 3.82
CA THR A 16 1.38 7.35 4.84
C THR A 16 2.11 6.56 5.92
N ASN A 17 3.31 7.00 6.26
CA ASN A 17 4.06 6.48 7.40
C ASN A 17 4.09 7.56 8.48
N ASN A 18 3.24 7.34 9.48
CA ASN A 18 2.96 8.31 10.54
C ASN A 18 4.06 8.37 11.60
N LEU A 19 4.94 7.37 11.66
CA LEU A 19 6.12 7.39 12.53
C LEU A 19 7.19 8.38 12.03
N ASP A 20 7.39 8.46 10.72
CA ASP A 20 8.43 9.29 10.12
C ASP A 20 7.91 10.55 9.40
N GLU A 21 6.59 10.77 9.41
CA GLU A 21 5.88 11.80 8.63
C GLU A 21 6.26 11.76 7.15
N SER A 22 6.23 10.56 6.55
CA SER A 22 6.68 10.32 5.18
C SER A 22 5.58 9.69 4.31
N LEU A 23 5.74 9.84 2.99
CA LEU A 23 4.82 9.31 2.00
C LEU A 23 5.53 8.28 1.12
N MET A 24 5.22 7.00 1.33
CA MET A 24 5.80 5.89 0.56
C MET A 24 5.07 5.72 -0.77
N ILE A 25 5.83 5.46 -1.83
CA ILE A 25 5.35 5.38 -3.20
C ILE A 25 5.72 4.02 -3.81
N TYR A 26 4.73 3.36 -4.39
CA TYR A 26 4.86 2.05 -5.01
C TYR A 26 4.32 2.06 -6.45
N ASP A 27 4.82 1.17 -7.29
CA ASP A 27 4.26 0.95 -8.62
C ASP A 27 2.89 0.27 -8.55
N ASN A 28 2.23 0.03 -9.70
CA ASN A 28 0.91 -0.60 -9.72
C ASN A 28 0.89 -2.06 -9.21
N ARG A 29 2.05 -2.70 -9.04
CA ARG A 29 2.19 -4.06 -8.53
C ARG A 29 2.57 -4.11 -7.04
N GLY A 30 2.69 -2.96 -6.38
CA GLY A 30 3.05 -2.90 -4.97
C GLY A 30 4.56 -2.93 -4.71
N GLN A 31 5.41 -2.81 -5.75
CA GLN A 31 6.87 -2.73 -5.56
C GLN A 31 7.26 -1.33 -5.07
N ALA A 32 8.05 -1.26 -4.00
CA ALA A 32 8.54 0.00 -3.45
C ALA A 32 9.44 0.74 -4.45
N LEU A 33 9.07 1.98 -4.79
CA LEU A 33 9.86 2.84 -5.69
C LEU A 33 10.75 3.78 -4.88
N GLY A 34 10.16 4.44 -3.89
CA GLY A 34 10.79 5.44 -3.05
C GLY A 34 9.79 6.10 -2.12
N TYR A 35 10.19 7.18 -1.47
CA TYR A 35 9.31 7.93 -0.58
C TYR A 35 9.66 9.42 -0.57
N LEU A 36 8.70 10.25 -0.20
CA LEU A 36 8.95 11.63 0.20
C LEU A 36 9.15 11.66 1.72
N ASP A 37 10.31 12.12 2.19
CA ASP A 37 10.57 12.32 3.61
C ASP A 37 9.76 13.51 4.17
N ARG A 38 9.83 13.75 5.49
CA ARG A 38 9.17 14.90 6.14
C ARG A 38 9.56 16.27 5.56
N MET A 39 10.69 16.35 4.87
CA MET A 39 11.15 17.56 4.18
C MET A 39 10.67 17.61 2.72
N ALA A 40 9.71 16.77 2.35
CA ALA A 40 9.21 16.57 0.99
C ALA A 40 10.33 16.27 -0.01
N LYS A 41 11.46 15.68 0.41
CA LYS A 41 12.54 15.28 -0.48
C LYS A 41 12.39 13.83 -0.88
N TRP A 42 12.61 13.56 -2.16
CA TRP A 42 12.64 12.20 -2.67
C TRP A 42 13.81 11.43 -2.08
N LYS A 43 13.53 10.23 -1.59
CA LYS A 43 14.50 9.26 -1.09
C LYS A 43 14.22 7.91 -1.74
N PHE A 44 15.28 7.15 -1.96
CA PHE A 44 15.15 5.80 -2.47
C PHE A 44 14.56 4.89 -1.40
N ALA A 45 13.69 3.96 -1.80
CA ALA A 45 13.31 2.87 -0.93
C ALA A 45 14.54 1.98 -0.69
N PRO A 46 14.63 1.29 0.46
CA PRO A 46 15.69 0.31 0.69
C PRO A 46 15.78 -0.71 -0.47
N GLY A 47 16.99 -0.92 -0.99
CA GLY A 47 17.21 -1.79 -2.15
C GLY A 47 16.81 -1.22 -3.51
N SER A 48 16.17 -0.04 -3.56
CA SER A 48 15.83 0.67 -4.79
C SER A 48 16.88 1.72 -5.14
N ASN A 49 16.98 2.05 -6.43
CA ASN A 49 17.77 3.15 -6.98
C ASN A 49 16.94 4.02 -7.95
N ILE A 50 15.61 3.97 -7.82
CA ILE A 50 14.69 4.66 -8.74
C ILE A 50 14.61 6.12 -8.36
N GLU A 51 15.16 6.98 -9.22
CA GLU A 51 14.97 8.42 -9.10
C GLU A 51 13.51 8.81 -9.37
N MET A 52 13.07 9.92 -8.80
CA MET A 52 11.71 10.47 -9.06
C MET A 52 11.44 10.62 -10.57
N ALA A 53 12.45 10.99 -11.35
CA ALA A 53 12.35 11.09 -12.80
C ALA A 53 12.13 9.73 -13.49
N GLY A 54 12.60 8.64 -12.89
CA GLY A 54 12.51 7.26 -13.38
C GLY A 54 11.19 6.55 -13.08
N ILE A 55 10.26 7.19 -12.36
CA ILE A 55 8.91 6.64 -12.14
C ILE A 55 8.22 6.44 -13.51
N ARG A 56 7.98 5.17 -13.87
CA ARG A 56 7.48 4.78 -15.20
C ARG A 56 6.06 5.23 -15.47
N ASN A 57 5.16 5.11 -14.48
CA ASN A 57 3.77 5.54 -14.65
C ASN A 57 3.72 7.08 -14.62
N PRO A 58 3.29 7.74 -15.71
CA PRO A 58 3.34 9.19 -15.81
C PRO A 58 2.35 9.89 -14.87
N HIS A 59 1.24 9.24 -14.49
CA HIS A 59 0.24 9.80 -13.57
C HIS A 59 0.72 9.74 -12.12
N LEU A 60 1.34 8.62 -11.73
CA LEU A 60 2.01 8.49 -10.44
C LEU A 60 3.16 9.50 -10.31
N LYS A 61 4.01 9.58 -11.34
CA LYS A 61 5.10 10.56 -11.39
C LYS A 61 4.58 11.99 -11.20
N ARG A 62 3.50 12.36 -11.91
CA ARG A 62 2.89 13.69 -11.77
C ARG A 62 2.38 13.97 -10.36
N MET A 63 1.78 12.98 -9.69
CA MET A 63 1.38 13.13 -8.28
C MET A 63 2.58 13.39 -7.38
N VAL A 64 3.62 12.56 -7.49
CA VAL A 64 4.82 12.69 -6.65
C VAL A 64 5.48 14.04 -6.87
N THR A 65 5.66 14.47 -8.13
CA THR A 65 6.20 15.79 -8.46
C THR A 65 5.32 16.92 -7.91
N TYR A 66 3.98 16.81 -8.05
CA TYR A 66 3.04 17.81 -7.53
C TYR A 66 3.20 18.04 -6.02
N ILE A 67 3.37 16.96 -5.23
CA ILE A 67 3.55 17.01 -3.78
C ILE A 67 4.97 17.53 -3.46
N HIS A 68 5.99 17.00 -4.13
CA HIS A 68 7.40 17.40 -3.97
C HIS A 68 7.61 18.91 -4.14
N ASP A 69 7.09 19.47 -5.24
CA ASP A 69 7.28 20.87 -5.62
C ASP A 69 6.60 21.86 -4.66
N ARG A 70 5.59 21.41 -3.91
CA ARG A 70 4.88 22.23 -2.91
C ARG A 70 5.55 22.24 -1.54
N GLY A 71 6.51 21.34 -1.31
CA GLY A 71 7.38 21.35 -0.14
C GLY A 71 6.73 20.86 1.16
N THR A 72 7.44 21.08 2.26
CA THR A 72 7.19 20.45 3.57
C THR A 72 5.81 20.75 4.15
N GLY A 73 5.40 22.02 4.13
CA GLY A 73 4.12 22.44 4.69
C GLY A 73 2.92 21.85 3.94
N PHE A 74 3.04 21.67 2.63
CA PHE A 74 2.01 20.98 1.85
C PHE A 74 1.99 19.48 2.16
N LEU A 75 3.14 18.82 2.20
CA LEU A 75 3.21 17.39 2.49
C LEU A 75 2.60 17.05 3.85
N LYS A 76 2.95 17.83 4.90
CA LYS A 76 2.41 17.63 6.24
C LYS A 76 0.88 17.70 6.25
N GLU A 77 0.32 18.79 5.73
CA GLU A 77 -1.15 18.96 5.71
C GLU A 77 -1.84 18.01 4.73
N PHE A 78 -1.15 17.55 3.69
CA PHE A 78 -1.63 16.49 2.79
C PHE A 78 -1.73 15.14 3.52
N ILE A 79 -0.73 14.76 4.30
CA ILE A 79 -0.77 13.54 5.14
C ILE A 79 -1.92 13.66 6.14
N SER A 80 -2.06 14.79 6.85
CA SER A 80 -3.20 15.04 7.76
C SER A 80 -4.55 14.91 7.06
N ALA A 81 -4.70 15.48 5.85
CA ALA A 81 -5.94 15.37 5.07
C ALA A 81 -6.24 13.91 4.67
N VAL A 82 -5.22 13.14 4.33
CA VAL A 82 -5.34 11.72 4.01
C VAL A 82 -5.74 10.92 5.24
N ASP A 83 -5.05 11.10 6.36
CA ASP A 83 -5.32 10.35 7.59
C ASP A 83 -6.73 10.66 8.14
N ASN A 84 -7.14 11.94 8.14
CA ASN A 84 -8.49 12.34 8.56
C ASN A 84 -9.58 11.81 7.62
N ALA A 85 -9.32 11.77 6.31
CA ALA A 85 -10.22 11.08 5.39
C ALA A 85 -10.33 9.59 5.72
N LEU A 86 -9.21 8.93 6.04
CA LEU A 86 -9.21 7.52 6.41
C LEU A 86 -9.93 7.25 7.74
N GLU A 87 -9.93 8.16 8.71
CA GLU A 87 -10.76 8.02 9.92
C GLU A 87 -12.26 7.97 9.60
N ASN A 88 -12.69 8.56 8.49
CA ASN A 88 -14.08 8.59 8.05
C ASN A 88 -14.43 7.51 7.01
N ILE A 89 -13.52 6.57 6.73
CA ILE A 89 -13.69 5.50 5.73
C ILE A 89 -13.52 4.14 6.40
N GLU A 90 -14.60 3.37 6.55
CA GLU A 90 -14.60 2.00 7.08
C GLU A 90 -15.18 1.01 6.04
N PRO A 91 -14.32 0.38 5.21
CA PRO A 91 -14.77 -0.64 4.26
C PRO A 91 -15.22 -1.93 4.98
N GLU A 92 -16.18 -2.68 4.42
CA GLU A 92 -16.75 -3.88 5.07
C GLU A 92 -15.72 -4.98 5.42
N ASN A 93 -14.54 -4.99 4.79
CA ASN A 93 -13.44 -5.93 5.05
C ASN A 93 -12.31 -5.35 5.94
N PHE A 94 -12.58 -4.30 6.72
CA PHE A 94 -11.60 -3.57 7.54
C PHE A 94 -11.02 -4.38 8.72
N ALA A 95 -11.75 -5.37 9.23
CA ALA A 95 -11.49 -6.01 10.52
C ALA A 95 -10.20 -6.85 10.64
N GLN A 96 -9.41 -7.04 9.56
CA GLN A 96 -8.33 -8.02 9.58
C GLN A 96 -6.98 -7.49 10.09
N HIS A 97 -6.70 -6.17 10.09
CA HIS A 97 -5.37 -5.63 10.46
C HIS A 97 -5.41 -4.25 11.16
N GLN A 98 -6.21 -4.11 12.22
CA GLN A 98 -6.33 -2.85 12.99
C GLN A 98 -5.01 -2.38 13.61
N SER A 99 -4.16 -3.29 14.10
CA SER A 99 -2.87 -2.98 14.73
C SER A 99 -1.86 -2.35 13.76
N LEU A 100 -1.83 -2.82 12.51
CA LEU A 100 -0.97 -2.23 11.47
C LEU A 100 -1.43 -0.83 11.08
N ALA A 101 -2.74 -0.61 11.01
CA ALA A 101 -3.32 0.70 10.71
C ALA A 101 -2.97 1.79 11.76
N LEU A 102 -2.59 1.39 12.98
CA LEU A 102 -2.14 2.31 14.04
C LEU A 102 -0.68 2.77 13.83
N LEU A 103 0.18 1.93 13.27
CA LEU A 103 1.59 2.26 13.02
C LEU A 103 1.78 3.01 11.70
N MET A 104 0.88 2.81 10.76
CA MET A 104 1.01 3.25 9.37
C MET A 104 -0.38 3.37 8.74
N GLY A 105 -0.54 4.31 7.81
CA GLY A 105 -1.79 4.48 7.09
C GLY A 105 -2.09 3.28 6.18
N ARG A 106 -3.32 3.28 5.66
CA ARG A 106 -3.76 2.26 4.70
C ARG A 106 -3.15 2.51 3.33
N PRO A 107 -2.75 1.45 2.58
CA PRO A 107 -2.36 1.61 1.19
C PRO A 107 -3.53 2.16 0.35
N LEU A 108 -3.29 3.28 -0.34
CA LEU A 108 -4.24 3.95 -1.21
C LEU A 108 -3.86 3.77 -2.67
N ALA A 109 -4.86 3.45 -3.49
CA ALA A 109 -4.69 3.36 -4.93
C ALA A 109 -4.79 4.76 -5.54
N LEU A 110 -3.79 5.16 -6.32
CA LEU A 110 -3.95 6.27 -7.27
C LEU A 110 -4.63 5.73 -8.52
N VAL A 111 -5.83 6.19 -8.82
CA VAL A 111 -6.61 5.77 -10.00
C VAL A 111 -6.97 6.95 -10.88
N ARG A 112 -7.33 6.66 -12.14
CA ARG A 112 -7.96 7.66 -13.02
C ARG A 112 -9.41 7.29 -13.30
N ALA A 113 -10.27 8.30 -13.34
CA ALA A 113 -11.67 8.15 -13.70
C ALA A 113 -12.12 9.27 -14.64
N LEU A 114 -13.18 9.00 -15.39
CA LEU A 114 -13.87 9.97 -16.24
C LEU A 114 -15.25 10.25 -15.65
N VAL A 115 -15.60 11.53 -15.60
CA VAL A 115 -16.94 12.00 -15.26
C VAL A 115 -17.57 12.59 -16.51
N ASN A 116 -18.71 12.05 -16.92
CA ASN A 116 -19.45 12.50 -18.09
C ASN A 116 -20.96 12.35 -17.87
N LEU A 117 -21.75 13.11 -18.63
CA LEU A 117 -23.19 12.95 -18.73
C LEU A 117 -23.56 12.54 -20.16
N GLU A 118 -24.36 11.50 -20.27
CA GLU A 118 -24.75 10.91 -21.54
C GLU A 118 -26.27 10.81 -21.61
N LEU A 119 -26.81 11.00 -22.82
CA LEU A 119 -28.22 10.81 -23.09
C LEU A 119 -28.47 9.41 -23.60
N GLN A 120 -29.61 8.84 -23.20
CA GLN A 120 -30.13 7.65 -23.85
C GLN A 120 -30.80 8.05 -25.17
N GLY A 121 -30.01 8.12 -26.24
CA GLY A 121 -30.45 8.52 -27.58
C GLY A 121 -30.18 9.99 -27.91
N CYS A 122 -30.90 10.51 -28.91
CA CYS A 122 -30.71 11.89 -29.37
C CYS A 122 -31.30 12.92 -28.38
N PRO A 123 -30.79 14.15 -28.36
CA PRO A 123 -31.36 15.24 -27.58
C PRO A 123 -32.86 15.44 -27.86
N ALA A 124 -33.64 15.67 -26.78
CA ALA A 124 -35.04 16.05 -26.90
C ALA A 124 -35.19 17.38 -27.65
N VAL A 125 -36.02 17.38 -28.68
CA VAL A 125 -36.23 18.56 -29.54
C VAL A 125 -37.45 19.35 -29.10
N HIS A 126 -37.45 20.66 -29.36
CA HIS A 126 -38.57 21.54 -29.11
C HIS A 126 -39.81 21.10 -29.92
N GLN A 127 -40.95 20.94 -29.24
CA GLN A 127 -42.17 20.34 -29.80
C GLN A 127 -43.18 21.37 -30.36
N GLY A 128 -42.90 22.66 -30.24
CA GLY A 128 -43.80 23.71 -30.74
C GLY A 128 -43.78 23.89 -32.26
N TRP A 129 -44.96 24.05 -32.86
CA TRP A 129 -45.16 24.16 -34.32
C TRP A 129 -44.40 25.28 -35.01
N ASN A 130 -44.26 26.45 -34.37
CA ASN A 130 -43.54 27.57 -34.95
C ASN A 130 -42.04 27.27 -35.10
N VAL A 131 -41.44 26.64 -34.07
CA VAL A 131 -40.04 26.24 -34.07
C VAL A 131 -39.83 25.09 -35.06
N PHE A 132 -40.78 24.14 -35.14
CA PHE A 132 -40.73 23.08 -36.14
C PHE A 132 -40.72 23.61 -37.59
N ARG A 133 -41.52 24.65 -37.90
CA ARG A 133 -41.49 25.29 -39.23
C ARG A 133 -40.12 25.91 -39.54
N GLN A 134 -39.48 26.52 -38.54
CA GLN A 134 -38.14 27.07 -38.66
C GLN A 134 -37.09 25.95 -38.82
N ASP A 135 -37.22 24.86 -38.07
CA ASP A 135 -36.37 23.65 -38.16
C ASP A 135 -36.31 23.09 -39.59
N MET A 136 -37.47 23.05 -40.27
CA MET A 136 -37.54 22.60 -41.67
C MET A 136 -36.72 23.47 -42.63
N GLN A 137 -36.48 24.75 -42.29
CA GLN A 137 -35.67 25.67 -43.10
C GLN A 137 -34.18 25.64 -42.72
N ARG A 138 -33.86 25.48 -41.44
CA ARG A 138 -32.46 25.50 -40.94
C ARG A 138 -31.73 24.14 -41.00
N GLY A 139 -32.43 23.05 -41.31
CA GLY A 139 -31.81 21.72 -41.46
C GLY A 139 -31.29 21.09 -40.17
N LYS A 140 -31.60 21.68 -39.01
CA LYS A 140 -31.28 21.15 -37.67
C LYS A 140 -32.48 21.35 -36.75
N ARG A 141 -32.75 20.36 -35.90
CA ARG A 141 -33.77 20.45 -34.84
C ARG A 141 -33.21 21.18 -33.62
N ASP A 142 -34.03 22.01 -33.00
CA ASP A 142 -33.67 22.79 -31.82
C ASP A 142 -34.00 22.03 -30.54
N ASP A 143 -33.08 22.08 -29.60
CA ASP A 143 -33.17 21.43 -28.29
C ASP A 143 -33.26 22.47 -27.16
N ASN A 144 -33.52 23.74 -27.47
CA ASN A 144 -33.49 24.86 -26.52
C ASN A 144 -32.15 25.01 -25.77
N GLY A 145 -31.08 24.40 -26.29
CA GLY A 145 -29.78 24.36 -25.63
C GLY A 145 -29.77 23.55 -24.33
N PHE A 146 -30.75 22.67 -24.07
CA PHE A 146 -30.81 21.92 -22.80
C PHE A 146 -29.56 21.06 -22.59
N THR A 147 -28.90 20.62 -23.67
CA THR A 147 -27.66 19.83 -23.61
C THR A 147 -26.48 20.61 -23.03
N ASN A 148 -26.55 21.94 -22.98
CA ASN A 148 -25.54 22.82 -22.38
C ASN A 148 -25.82 23.13 -20.90
N VAL A 149 -26.94 22.66 -20.34
CA VAL A 149 -27.27 22.84 -18.92
C VAL A 149 -26.21 22.15 -18.07
N GLN A 150 -25.61 22.92 -17.17
CA GLN A 150 -24.57 22.45 -16.26
C GLN A 150 -25.21 21.82 -15.03
N PHE A 151 -24.99 20.53 -14.85
CA PHE A 151 -25.42 19.80 -13.66
C PHE A 151 -24.27 19.73 -12.66
N PRO A 152 -24.53 20.01 -11.37
CA PRO A 152 -23.55 19.82 -10.32
C PRO A 152 -23.39 18.32 -10.01
N ILE A 153 -22.14 17.87 -10.01
CA ILE A 153 -21.73 16.53 -9.61
C ILE A 153 -20.80 16.68 -8.41
N ARG A 154 -21.09 15.96 -7.33
CA ARG A 154 -20.22 15.84 -6.16
C ARG A 154 -19.65 14.44 -6.08
N LEU A 155 -18.36 14.35 -5.77
CA LEU A 155 -17.66 13.08 -5.59
C LEU A 155 -17.30 12.90 -4.12
N GLY A 156 -17.57 11.71 -3.61
CA GLY A 156 -17.48 11.43 -2.18
C GLY A 156 -18.66 12.03 -1.42
N GLU A 157 -19.15 11.30 -0.43
CA GLU A 157 -20.10 11.83 0.54
C GLU A 157 -19.52 11.82 1.94
N TYR A 158 -19.48 13.00 2.56
CA TYR A 158 -18.81 13.20 3.84
C TYR A 158 -19.52 12.38 4.95
N LYS A 159 -18.75 11.60 5.71
CA LYS A 159 -19.23 10.63 6.73
C LYS A 159 -20.02 9.43 6.20
N GLN A 160 -20.01 9.20 4.89
CA GLN A 160 -20.46 7.93 4.36
C GLN A 160 -19.31 6.91 4.45
N PHE A 161 -19.30 6.11 5.51
CA PHE A 161 -18.17 5.23 5.85
C PHE A 161 -17.74 4.26 4.74
N ASN A 162 -18.65 3.81 3.87
CA ASN A 162 -18.31 2.90 2.77
C ASN A 162 -17.78 3.62 1.51
N ASP A 163 -17.65 4.95 1.54
CA ASP A 163 -17.06 5.74 0.47
C ASP A 163 -15.54 5.81 0.60
N GLY A 164 -14.81 5.03 -0.18
CA GLY A 164 -13.35 4.96 -0.20
C GLY A 164 -12.64 6.17 -0.83
N LEU A 165 -13.32 7.23 -1.26
CA LEU A 165 -12.66 8.40 -1.85
C LEU A 165 -11.95 9.24 -0.78
N VAL A 166 -10.62 9.18 -0.76
CA VAL A 166 -9.78 10.01 0.12
C VAL A 166 -9.66 11.43 -0.43
N GLY A 167 -9.42 11.55 -1.74
CA GLY A 167 -9.35 12.83 -2.41
C GLY A 167 -8.97 12.73 -3.88
N TYR A 168 -9.02 13.85 -4.59
CA TYR A 168 -8.79 13.86 -6.03
C TYR A 168 -8.21 15.17 -6.56
N TRP A 169 -7.72 15.10 -7.79
CA TRP A 169 -7.33 16.24 -8.62
C TRP A 169 -8.11 16.20 -9.93
N ASN A 170 -8.58 17.37 -10.36
CA ASN A 170 -9.06 17.54 -11.72
C ASN A 170 -7.86 17.59 -12.67
N GLU A 171 -7.92 16.85 -13.78
CA GLU A 171 -6.94 16.95 -14.85
C GLU A 171 -7.41 17.98 -15.89
N LYS A 172 -6.51 18.88 -16.30
CA LYS A 172 -6.67 19.80 -17.43
C LYS A 172 -6.37 19.08 -18.75
N ASP A 173 -6.79 19.67 -19.88
CA ASP A 173 -6.77 19.14 -21.25
C ASP A 173 -5.40 18.73 -21.86
N ALA A 174 -4.35 18.61 -21.03
CA ALA A 174 -3.05 18.04 -21.40
C ALA A 174 -2.53 17.01 -20.35
N GLY A 175 -3.42 16.49 -19.49
CA GLY A 175 -3.06 15.60 -18.39
C GLY A 175 -2.35 16.29 -17.22
N SER A 176 -2.26 17.63 -17.23
CA SER A 176 -1.79 18.44 -16.10
C SER A 176 -2.84 18.48 -15.00
N ARG A 177 -2.45 18.57 -13.73
CA ARG A 177 -3.40 18.66 -12.61
C ARG A 177 -3.80 20.11 -12.35
N ASN A 178 -5.01 20.32 -11.84
CA ASN A 178 -5.37 21.57 -11.18
C ASN A 178 -4.46 21.82 -9.98
N ASP A 179 -4.40 23.08 -9.56
CA ASP A 179 -3.54 23.47 -8.45
C ASP A 179 -4.00 22.94 -7.10
N TRP A 180 -5.25 22.48 -7.00
CA TRP A 180 -5.89 22.05 -5.77
C TRP A 180 -6.00 20.52 -5.68
N PHE A 181 -5.73 19.99 -4.48
CA PHE A 181 -6.16 18.68 -4.02
C PHE A 181 -7.49 18.82 -3.29
N TYR A 182 -8.51 18.07 -3.72
CA TYR A 182 -9.82 18.06 -3.10
C TYR A 182 -9.93 16.84 -2.16
N ALA A 183 -10.14 17.07 -0.87
CA ALA A 183 -10.31 16.04 0.16
C ALA A 183 -11.74 16.10 0.73
N PRO A 184 -12.72 15.42 0.08
CA PRO A 184 -14.14 15.51 0.45
C PRO A 184 -14.46 14.87 1.80
N GLN A 185 -13.66 13.89 2.24
CA GLN A 185 -13.81 13.20 3.53
C GLN A 185 -13.08 13.88 4.69
N SER A 186 -12.44 15.03 4.44
CA SER A 186 -11.68 15.74 5.47
C SER A 186 -12.41 16.99 5.97
N ASP A 187 -12.47 17.17 7.29
CA ASP A 187 -13.23 18.24 7.95
C ASP A 187 -12.48 18.99 9.05
N GLU A 188 -11.21 18.66 9.29
CA GLU A 188 -10.52 19.02 10.52
C GLU A 188 -10.68 20.52 10.85
N GLN A 189 -10.91 20.81 12.14
CA GLN A 189 -11.42 22.06 12.73
C GLN A 189 -10.47 23.28 12.59
N GLY A 190 -9.81 23.44 11.45
CA GLY A 190 -8.94 24.55 11.11
C GLY A 190 -7.45 24.21 11.14
N GLU A 191 -7.07 22.94 11.13
CA GLU A 191 -5.66 22.51 11.06
C GLU A 191 -5.13 22.51 9.61
N ILE A 192 -5.95 22.09 8.65
CA ILE A 192 -5.64 22.19 7.22
C ILE A 192 -5.91 23.63 6.75
N ARG A 193 -4.85 24.39 6.49
CA ARG A 193 -4.85 25.81 6.08
C ARG A 193 -4.17 26.04 4.73
N ASN A 194 -3.59 25.01 4.14
CA ASN A 194 -2.86 25.10 2.89
C ASN A 194 -3.82 25.50 1.78
N LYS A 195 -3.52 26.61 1.09
CA LYS A 195 -4.35 27.13 -0.02
C LYS A 195 -4.54 26.15 -1.19
N TYR A 196 -3.70 25.13 -1.29
CA TYR A 196 -3.76 24.09 -2.31
C TYR A 196 -4.55 22.85 -1.88
N ILE A 197 -5.04 22.78 -0.65
CA ILE A 197 -5.92 21.70 -0.17
C ILE A 197 -7.31 22.29 0.05
N LYS A 198 -8.30 21.71 -0.60
CA LYS A 198 -9.71 22.02 -0.43
C LYS A 198 -10.32 20.89 0.38
N THR A 199 -11.16 21.24 1.34
CA THR A 199 -11.89 20.34 2.23
C THR A 199 -13.38 20.61 2.10
N HIS A 200 -14.23 19.70 2.59
CA HIS A 200 -15.68 19.88 2.56
C HIS A 200 -16.14 21.21 3.20
N ARG A 201 -15.38 21.71 4.19
CA ARG A 201 -15.65 22.99 4.87
C ARG A 201 -15.33 24.22 4.02
N THR A 202 -14.32 24.14 3.17
CA THR A 202 -13.77 25.30 2.44
C THR A 202 -14.26 25.39 1.00
N ASP A 203 -14.77 24.30 0.45
CA ASP A 203 -15.24 24.22 -0.93
C ASP A 203 -16.34 23.14 -1.03
N PRO A 204 -17.45 23.40 -1.76
CA PRO A 204 -18.47 22.39 -2.02
C PRO A 204 -18.02 21.29 -3.01
N MET A 205 -16.82 21.42 -3.59
CA MET A 205 -16.17 20.44 -4.47
C MET A 205 -17.02 20.02 -5.66
N THR A 206 -17.80 20.98 -6.17
CA THR A 206 -18.77 20.70 -7.23
C THR A 206 -18.09 20.71 -8.60
N ILE A 207 -18.23 19.60 -9.31
CA ILE A 207 -17.86 19.45 -10.71
C ILE A 207 -19.10 19.77 -11.54
N PHE A 208 -19.03 20.78 -12.40
CA PHE A 208 -20.12 21.11 -13.32
C PHE A 208 -19.90 20.38 -14.65
N GLN A 209 -20.90 19.61 -15.08
CA GLN A 209 -20.88 18.87 -16.34
C GLN A 209 -22.17 19.12 -17.12
N SER A 210 -22.08 19.24 -18.44
CA SER A 210 -23.24 19.19 -19.34
C SER A 210 -23.11 18.03 -20.32
N VAL A 211 -24.20 17.69 -21.01
CA VAL A 211 -24.21 16.67 -22.06
C VAL A 211 -23.31 17.07 -23.22
N SER A 212 -23.25 18.36 -23.55
CA SER A 212 -22.43 18.88 -24.65
C SER A 212 -20.97 19.16 -24.27
N SER A 213 -20.63 19.14 -22.98
CA SER A 213 -19.27 19.33 -22.49
C SER A 213 -18.43 18.06 -22.70
N ALA A 214 -17.13 18.22 -22.94
CA ALA A 214 -16.20 17.09 -22.97
C ALA A 214 -16.19 16.36 -21.60
N PRO A 215 -15.93 15.05 -21.56
CA PRO A 215 -15.71 14.31 -20.31
C PRO A 215 -14.57 14.92 -19.49
N GLN A 216 -14.75 15.02 -18.19
CA GLN A 216 -13.71 15.51 -17.28
C GLN A 216 -12.93 14.35 -16.69
N THR A 217 -11.59 14.43 -16.76
CA THR A 217 -10.71 13.38 -16.23
C THR A 217 -10.21 13.75 -14.84
N LEU A 218 -10.21 12.77 -13.95
CA LEU A 218 -9.81 12.91 -12.56
C LEU A 218 -8.71 11.91 -12.21
N SER A 219 -7.76 12.35 -11.39
CA SER A 219 -6.84 11.49 -10.65
C SER A 219 -7.35 11.38 -9.21
N MET A 220 -7.66 10.20 -8.70
CA MET A 220 -8.25 9.99 -7.38
C MET A 220 -7.35 9.11 -6.50
N LEU A 221 -7.28 9.41 -5.21
CA LEU A 221 -6.78 8.53 -4.17
C LEU A 221 -7.96 7.83 -3.52
N VAL A 222 -7.92 6.50 -3.56
CA VAL A 222 -9.05 5.66 -3.15
C VAL A 222 -8.54 4.53 -2.25
N ASP A 223 -9.23 4.27 -1.13
CA ASP A 223 -9.10 2.97 -0.46
C ASP A 223 -9.73 1.92 -1.40
N PRO A 224 -8.93 0.99 -1.96
CA PRO A 224 -9.42 0.06 -2.99
C PRO A 224 -10.52 -0.88 -2.50
N ARG A 225 -10.74 -0.98 -1.18
CA ARG A 225 -11.78 -1.82 -0.57
C ARG A 225 -13.13 -1.11 -0.47
N GLY A 226 -13.18 0.21 -0.65
CA GLY A 226 -14.40 1.03 -0.58
C GLY A 226 -15.05 1.25 -1.96
N LEU A 227 -16.26 1.82 -1.92
CA LEU A 227 -16.95 2.36 -3.10
C LEU A 227 -16.54 3.81 -3.34
N VAL A 228 -16.67 4.33 -4.55
CA VAL A 228 -16.60 5.79 -4.80
C VAL A 228 -17.96 6.25 -5.28
N HIS A 229 -18.59 7.16 -4.54
CA HIS A 229 -19.91 7.69 -4.90
C HIS A 229 -19.80 8.98 -5.70
N ALA A 230 -20.70 9.11 -6.66
CA ALA A 230 -20.96 10.32 -7.41
C ALA A 230 -22.44 10.67 -7.30
N THR A 231 -22.73 11.83 -6.71
CA THR A 231 -24.09 12.33 -6.54
C THR A 231 -24.32 13.49 -7.48
N SER A 232 -25.44 13.47 -8.19
CA SER A 232 -25.89 14.57 -9.04
C SER A 232 -27.26 15.04 -8.58
N GLY A 233 -27.62 16.29 -8.86
CA GLY A 233 -28.96 16.81 -8.55
C GLY A 233 -30.09 16.26 -9.45
N LEU A 234 -29.79 15.33 -10.37
CA LEU A 234 -30.74 14.86 -11.39
C LEU A 234 -31.04 13.35 -11.29
N LEU A 235 -30.03 12.54 -10.98
CA LEU A 235 -30.11 11.08 -10.97
C LEU A 235 -29.74 10.52 -9.59
N PRO A 236 -30.22 9.31 -9.23
CA PRO A 236 -29.73 8.60 -8.05
C PRO A 236 -28.21 8.52 -8.00
N ALA A 237 -27.66 8.51 -6.79
CA ALA A 237 -26.21 8.41 -6.60
C ALA A 237 -25.66 7.15 -7.27
N LYS A 238 -24.57 7.31 -8.02
CA LYS A 238 -23.87 6.21 -8.69
C LYS A 238 -22.64 5.84 -7.89
N ALA A 239 -22.39 4.55 -7.72
CA ALA A 239 -21.19 4.03 -7.08
C ALA A 239 -20.34 3.23 -8.07
N ILE A 240 -19.02 3.29 -7.91
CA ILE A 240 -18.07 2.41 -8.59
C ILE A 240 -17.12 1.78 -7.57
N SER A 241 -16.61 0.59 -7.88
CA SER A 241 -15.66 -0.14 -7.04
C SER A 241 -14.48 -0.65 -7.87
N LEU A 242 -13.34 -0.84 -7.23
CA LEU A 242 -12.22 -1.58 -7.81
C LEU A 242 -12.43 -3.08 -7.59
N PRO A 243 -12.41 -3.91 -8.64
CA PRO A 243 -12.47 -5.36 -8.48
C PRO A 243 -11.27 -5.90 -7.65
N PRO A 244 -11.48 -6.82 -6.67
CA PRO A 244 -10.41 -7.33 -5.81
C PRO A 244 -9.23 -7.97 -6.53
N ASP A 245 -9.46 -8.62 -7.67
CA ASP A 245 -8.44 -9.20 -8.54
C ASP A 245 -7.46 -8.16 -9.11
N GLN A 246 -7.84 -6.88 -9.15
CA GLN A 246 -6.97 -5.80 -9.63
C GLN A 246 -6.03 -5.26 -8.55
N TYR A 247 -6.28 -5.52 -7.26
CA TYR A 247 -5.46 -4.96 -6.18
C TYR A 247 -4.92 -5.97 -5.17
N ALA A 248 -5.55 -7.13 -4.96
CA ALA A 248 -5.20 -8.03 -3.86
C ALA A 248 -3.73 -8.46 -3.91
N ALA A 249 -3.24 -8.85 -5.10
CA ALA A 249 -1.84 -9.24 -5.29
C ALA A 249 -0.87 -8.08 -5.02
N ALA A 250 -1.22 -6.86 -5.43
CA ALA A 250 -0.38 -5.70 -5.18
C ALA A 250 -0.31 -5.36 -3.69
N LEU A 251 -1.44 -5.41 -2.97
CA LEU A 251 -1.47 -5.18 -1.53
C LEU A 251 -0.65 -6.23 -0.75
N GLN A 252 -0.62 -7.47 -1.21
CA GLN A 252 0.23 -8.52 -0.63
C GLN A 252 1.72 -8.31 -0.91
N ALA A 253 2.05 -7.67 -2.03
CA ALA A 253 3.43 -7.36 -2.42
C ALA A 253 3.99 -6.09 -1.76
N ILE A 254 3.13 -5.24 -1.19
CA ILE A 254 3.57 -4.03 -0.48
C ILE A 254 4.36 -4.42 0.76
N GLU A 255 5.66 -4.13 0.70
CA GLU A 255 6.57 -4.16 1.84
C GLU A 255 6.68 -2.75 2.43
N ILE A 256 6.66 -2.64 3.75
CA ILE A 256 6.71 -1.35 4.45
C ILE A 256 8.04 -1.23 5.18
N THR A 257 8.72 -0.11 5.04
CA THR A 257 10.05 0.11 5.61
C THR A 257 10.10 1.35 6.50
N PHE A 258 10.43 1.19 7.77
CA PHE A 258 10.56 2.27 8.75
C PHE A 258 12.02 2.61 8.93
N LEU A 259 12.39 3.89 8.89
CA LEU A 259 13.75 4.28 9.20
C LEU A 259 13.95 4.12 10.71
N SER A 260 14.93 3.32 11.12
CA SER A 260 15.17 3.02 12.53
C SER A 260 16.65 3.19 12.81
N THR A 261 17.09 4.44 13.02
CA THR A 261 18.51 4.75 13.22
C THR A 261 18.69 5.94 14.18
N PRO A 262 19.74 5.96 15.02
CA PRO A 262 20.70 4.88 15.28
C PRO A 262 20.19 3.87 16.33
N ILE A 263 20.61 2.60 16.22
CA ILE A 263 20.34 1.55 17.23
C ILE A 263 21.65 1.05 17.82
N LEU A 264 21.72 0.96 19.15
CA LEU A 264 22.84 0.37 19.88
C LEU A 264 22.57 -1.12 20.13
N THR A 265 23.45 -2.01 19.66
CA THR A 265 23.33 -3.46 19.86
C THR A 265 24.67 -4.09 20.21
N ASP A 266 24.64 -5.30 20.79
CA ASP A 266 25.84 -6.14 20.88
C ASP A 266 26.40 -6.41 19.47
N ALA A 267 27.71 -6.40 19.32
CA ALA A 267 28.37 -6.56 18.03
C ALA A 267 27.96 -7.86 17.34
N GLY A 268 27.46 -7.74 16.11
CA GLY A 268 27.00 -8.87 15.29
C GLY A 268 25.62 -9.42 15.66
N LYS A 269 24.96 -8.93 16.70
CA LYS A 269 23.61 -9.35 17.11
C LYS A 269 22.61 -8.22 16.91
N MET A 270 21.37 -8.59 16.65
CA MET A 270 20.28 -7.64 16.54
C MET A 270 19.20 -7.98 17.55
N ARG A 271 18.90 -7.03 18.44
CA ARG A 271 17.87 -7.20 19.47
C ARG A 271 16.95 -6.01 19.47
N LEU A 272 15.69 -6.22 19.09
CA LEU A 272 14.69 -5.18 18.99
C LEU A 272 13.36 -5.65 19.60
N PRO A 273 12.65 -4.77 20.33
CA PRO A 273 11.29 -5.07 20.75
C PRO A 273 10.38 -4.90 19.52
N LEU A 274 9.94 -6.00 18.95
CA LEU A 274 9.10 -6.00 17.76
C LEU A 274 7.65 -6.36 18.15
N PRO A 275 6.65 -5.60 17.69
CA PRO A 275 5.26 -5.96 17.90
C PRO A 275 4.91 -7.24 17.13
N THR A 276 4.01 -8.04 17.70
CA THR A 276 3.52 -9.26 17.04
C THR A 276 2.34 -8.90 16.16
N GLU A 277 2.49 -9.09 14.85
CA GLU A 277 1.47 -8.75 13.85
C GLU A 277 1.04 -10.01 13.10
N ALA A 278 -0.24 -10.38 13.24
CA ALA A 278 -0.76 -11.61 12.65
C ALA A 278 -0.68 -11.57 11.12
N GLY A 279 -0.04 -12.59 10.52
CA GLY A 279 0.14 -12.69 9.07
C GLY A 279 1.30 -11.89 8.49
N TYR A 280 2.12 -11.25 9.34
CA TYR A 280 3.28 -10.46 8.93
C TYR A 280 4.55 -10.89 9.66
N GLN A 281 5.69 -10.56 9.06
CA GLN A 281 7.01 -10.77 9.63
C GLN A 281 7.86 -9.51 9.55
N TRP A 282 8.62 -9.28 10.62
CA TRP A 282 9.61 -8.22 10.69
C TRP A 282 10.97 -8.70 10.21
N SER A 283 11.68 -7.80 9.55
CA SER A 283 13.06 -7.95 9.14
C SER A 283 13.79 -6.62 9.27
N TRP A 284 15.11 -6.68 9.29
CA TRP A 284 15.99 -5.53 9.36
C TRP A 284 16.80 -5.46 8.08
N LEU A 285 16.71 -4.33 7.40
CA LEU A 285 17.51 -4.01 6.24
C LEU A 285 18.64 -3.09 6.67
N HIS A 286 19.85 -3.38 6.24
CA HIS A 286 20.92 -2.39 6.32
C HIS A 286 21.79 -2.43 5.07
N ASN A 287 22.47 -1.30 4.85
CA ASN A 287 23.39 -1.14 3.75
C ASN A 287 24.80 -1.02 4.32
N GLU A 288 25.68 -1.96 3.97
CA GLU A 288 27.12 -1.88 4.23
C GLU A 288 27.84 -1.62 2.92
N ALA A 289 28.43 -0.43 2.77
CA ALA A 289 29.25 -0.03 1.62
C ALA A 289 28.60 -0.32 0.25
N GLY A 290 27.28 -0.10 0.13
CA GLY A 290 26.50 -0.31 -1.09
C GLY A 290 25.85 -1.70 -1.20
N THR A 291 26.14 -2.62 -0.28
CA THR A 291 25.54 -3.96 -0.26
C THR A 291 24.40 -4.00 0.75
N TRP A 292 23.19 -4.28 0.26
CA TRP A 292 22.03 -4.48 1.12
C TRP A 292 22.03 -5.89 1.71
N SER A 293 21.79 -6.00 3.01
CA SER A 293 21.55 -7.26 3.69
C SER A 293 20.27 -7.19 4.53
N GLU A 294 19.66 -8.36 4.73
CA GLU A 294 18.39 -8.50 5.45
C GLU A 294 18.52 -9.58 6.53
N ILE A 295 18.08 -9.26 7.75
CA ILE A 295 18.02 -10.18 8.88
C ILE A 295 16.56 -10.26 9.34
N SER A 296 15.94 -11.43 9.29
CA SER A 296 14.54 -11.59 9.69
C SER A 296 14.39 -11.94 11.18
N SER A 297 13.23 -11.63 11.75
CA SER A 297 12.85 -12.09 13.10
C SER A 297 12.76 -13.62 13.21
N ARG A 298 12.47 -14.33 12.11
CA ARG A 298 12.44 -15.81 12.04
C ARG A 298 13.82 -16.46 12.02
N GLY A 299 14.85 -15.69 11.69
CA GLY A 299 16.20 -16.17 11.58
C GLY A 299 16.45 -17.02 10.36
N VAL A 300 17.25 -16.52 9.43
CA VAL A 300 17.66 -17.31 8.25
C VAL A 300 19.17 -17.47 8.28
N VAL A 301 19.61 -18.73 8.34
CA VAL A 301 21.02 -19.07 8.32
C VAL A 301 21.37 -19.60 6.94
N LYS A 302 22.46 -19.09 6.36
CA LYS A 302 23.06 -19.66 5.15
C LYS A 302 23.96 -20.83 5.52
N LYS A 303 23.76 -21.97 4.84
CA LYS A 303 24.49 -23.22 5.05
C LYS A 303 25.99 -23.00 4.86
N GLN A 304 26.39 -22.34 3.77
CA GLN A 304 27.82 -22.07 3.51
C GLN A 304 28.46 -21.20 4.60
N THR A 305 27.77 -20.15 5.07
CA THR A 305 28.26 -19.28 6.14
C THR A 305 28.39 -20.03 7.47
N PHE A 306 27.44 -20.93 7.76
CA PHE A 306 27.49 -21.78 8.94
C PHE A 306 28.67 -22.77 8.88
N ILE A 307 28.80 -23.51 7.77
CA ILE A 307 29.86 -24.51 7.61
C ILE A 307 31.25 -23.86 7.72
N ALA A 308 31.43 -22.67 7.14
CA ALA A 308 32.70 -21.95 7.18
C ALA A 308 33.20 -21.60 8.59
N LYS A 309 32.31 -21.56 9.59
CA LYS A 309 32.66 -21.33 11.01
C LYS A 309 33.19 -22.58 11.72
N PHE A 310 32.86 -23.77 11.22
CA PHE A 310 33.32 -25.04 11.77
C PHE A 310 34.30 -25.69 10.80
N LYS A 311 35.57 -25.27 10.92
CA LYS A 311 36.67 -25.84 10.12
C LYS A 311 37.08 -27.19 10.70
N SER A 312 37.04 -28.21 9.86
CA SER A 312 37.48 -29.57 10.18
C SER A 312 39.00 -29.66 10.26
N ASP A 313 39.52 -30.30 11.30
CA ASP A 313 40.93 -30.73 11.37
C ASP A 313 41.16 -32.11 10.72
N GLY A 314 40.08 -32.80 10.33
CA GLY A 314 40.10 -34.09 9.63
C GLY A 314 40.06 -35.30 10.56
N THR A 315 40.07 -35.11 11.88
CA THR A 315 40.15 -36.19 12.87
C THR A 315 38.82 -36.50 13.55
N ASN A 316 37.96 -35.49 13.76
CA ASN A 316 36.65 -35.66 14.40
C ASN A 316 35.50 -35.40 13.41
N THR A 317 34.56 -36.34 13.33
CA THR A 317 33.34 -36.24 12.51
C THR A 317 32.54 -34.98 12.82
N TRP A 318 32.47 -34.56 14.09
CA TRP A 318 31.68 -33.42 14.54
C TRP A 318 32.39 -32.06 14.44
N ASP A 319 33.61 -32.02 13.89
CA ASP A 319 34.29 -30.78 13.53
C ASP A 319 33.93 -30.30 12.11
N ARG A 320 33.26 -31.15 11.32
CA ARG A 320 32.79 -30.81 9.97
C ARG A 320 31.45 -30.08 10.06
N GLY A 321 31.41 -28.84 9.59
CA GLY A 321 30.18 -28.03 9.60
C GLY A 321 28.98 -28.68 8.90
N GLU A 322 29.20 -29.51 7.86
CA GLU A 322 28.13 -30.25 7.18
C GLU A 322 27.41 -31.22 8.13
N ASN A 323 28.16 -31.95 8.94
CA ASN A 323 27.60 -32.95 9.86
C ASN A 323 26.80 -32.26 10.98
N ILE A 324 27.32 -31.13 11.49
CA ILE A 324 26.59 -30.31 12.47
C ILE A 324 25.29 -29.79 11.84
N TRP A 325 25.34 -29.29 10.61
CA TRP A 325 24.16 -28.79 9.90
C TRP A 325 23.07 -29.85 9.74
N ASP A 326 23.44 -31.07 9.33
CA ASP A 326 22.49 -32.16 9.14
C ASP A 326 21.90 -32.66 10.47
N GLU A 327 22.68 -32.65 11.55
CA GLU A 327 22.19 -32.95 12.90
C GLU A 327 21.21 -31.89 13.40
N LEU A 328 21.52 -30.60 13.22
CA LEU A 328 20.61 -29.50 13.56
C LEU A 328 19.26 -29.65 12.84
N LYS A 329 19.31 -29.99 11.55
CA LYS A 329 18.11 -30.27 10.76
C LYS A 329 17.35 -31.48 11.30
N GLY A 330 18.05 -32.59 11.60
CA GLY A 330 17.45 -33.82 12.14
C GLY A 330 16.81 -33.65 13.52
N LYS A 331 17.35 -32.75 14.35
CA LYS A 331 16.85 -32.44 15.70
C LYS A 331 15.87 -31.27 15.75
N GLY A 332 15.51 -30.71 14.60
CA GLY A 332 14.53 -29.62 14.50
C GLY A 332 15.03 -28.27 15.00
N TRP A 333 16.35 -28.04 15.01
CA TRP A 333 16.95 -26.74 15.31
C TRP A 333 16.83 -25.76 14.15
N ILE A 334 16.86 -26.29 12.93
CA ILE A 334 16.69 -25.54 11.68
C ILE A 334 15.69 -26.24 10.76
N LYS A 335 14.91 -25.47 10.01
CA LYS A 335 13.97 -25.98 9.00
C LYS A 335 14.39 -25.52 7.61
N ARG A 336 14.45 -26.44 6.65
CA ARG A 336 14.94 -26.14 5.30
C ARG A 336 13.99 -25.16 4.59
N ILE A 337 14.56 -24.09 4.03
CA ILE A 337 13.87 -23.19 3.09
C ILE A 337 14.23 -23.62 1.66
N ASP A 338 15.52 -23.69 1.36
CA ASP A 338 16.05 -24.13 0.05
C ASP A 338 17.35 -24.94 0.21
N GLU A 339 18.20 -25.02 -0.82
CA GLU A 339 19.47 -25.77 -0.75
C GLU A 339 20.54 -25.10 0.13
N ASP A 340 20.55 -23.78 0.21
CA ASP A 340 21.56 -23.01 0.96
C ASP A 340 20.97 -22.30 2.19
N ARG A 341 19.65 -22.25 2.37
CA ARG A 341 19.02 -21.53 3.49
C ARG A 341 18.14 -22.41 4.36
N ALA A 342 18.16 -22.13 5.66
CA ALA A 342 17.26 -22.71 6.64
C ALA A 342 16.77 -21.67 7.65
N SER A 343 15.52 -21.78 8.09
CA SER A 343 14.96 -20.98 9.19
C SER A 343 15.35 -21.56 10.54
N VAL A 344 15.55 -20.69 11.54
CA VAL A 344 15.91 -21.08 12.90
C VAL A 344 14.65 -21.39 13.70
N ALA A 345 14.58 -22.57 14.31
CA ALA A 345 13.46 -22.95 15.17
C ALA A 345 13.56 -22.28 16.55
N ALA A 346 12.42 -21.98 17.17
CA ALA A 346 12.37 -21.47 18.55
C ALA A 346 12.99 -22.47 19.55
N LYS A 347 13.63 -21.97 20.62
CA LYS A 347 14.44 -22.80 21.54
C LYS A 347 13.66 -23.95 22.18
N ASP A 348 12.37 -23.75 22.43
CA ASP A 348 11.42 -24.71 22.99
C ASP A 348 11.06 -25.87 22.03
N GLN A 349 11.23 -25.68 20.72
CA GLN A 349 10.94 -26.71 19.70
C GLN A 349 12.14 -27.63 19.42
N ARG A 350 13.32 -27.33 20.00
CA ARG A 350 14.59 -27.99 19.68
C ARG A 350 14.79 -29.27 20.50
N ARG A 351 15.14 -30.37 19.83
CA ARG A 351 15.50 -31.63 20.50
C ARG A 351 16.98 -31.62 20.92
N LYS A 352 17.33 -32.41 21.94
CA LYS A 352 18.72 -32.55 22.39
C LYS A 352 19.62 -33.04 21.24
N LEU A 353 20.73 -32.34 21.03
CA LEU A 353 21.80 -32.74 20.09
C LEU A 353 22.59 -33.93 20.66
N VAL A 354 23.37 -34.58 19.80
CA VAL A 354 24.36 -35.58 20.22
C VAL A 354 25.35 -35.02 21.25
N ASN A 355 25.85 -35.86 22.15
CA ASN A 355 26.66 -35.43 23.29
C ASN A 355 28.02 -34.85 22.84
N GLU A 356 28.53 -35.28 21.69
CA GLU A 356 29.78 -34.84 21.06
C GLU A 356 29.73 -33.37 20.63
N LEU A 357 28.54 -32.79 20.48
CA LEU A 357 28.36 -31.37 20.17
C LEU A 357 28.24 -30.50 21.42
N GLN A 358 28.24 -31.06 22.63
CA GLN A 358 27.95 -30.30 23.85
C GLN A 358 28.88 -29.09 24.04
N ASP A 359 30.17 -29.24 23.76
CA ASP A 359 31.16 -28.17 23.86
C ASP A 359 31.03 -27.12 22.73
N LYS A 360 30.36 -27.49 21.62
CA LYS A 360 30.11 -26.62 20.47
C LYS A 360 28.76 -25.91 20.55
N ILE A 361 27.85 -26.31 21.45
CA ILE A 361 26.54 -25.68 21.63
C ILE A 361 26.65 -24.16 21.76
N PRO A 362 27.55 -23.57 22.58
CA PRO A 362 27.65 -22.12 22.70
C PRO A 362 28.00 -21.43 21.37
N ALA A 363 28.88 -22.04 20.57
CA ALA A 363 29.26 -21.50 19.26
C ALA A 363 28.13 -21.65 18.23
N ILE A 364 27.41 -22.77 18.26
CA ILE A 364 26.22 -22.98 17.42
C ILE A 364 25.14 -21.95 17.77
N GLU A 365 24.82 -21.79 19.05
CA GLU A 365 23.83 -20.81 19.51
C GLU A 365 24.23 -19.38 19.11
N ASP A 366 25.51 -19.01 19.24
CA ASP A 366 25.96 -17.68 18.83
C ASP A 366 25.74 -17.43 17.32
N ILE A 367 25.96 -18.42 16.46
CA ILE A 367 25.70 -18.28 15.01
C ILE A 367 24.19 -18.16 14.74
N LEU A 368 23.36 -18.99 15.38
CA LEU A 368 21.91 -18.96 15.21
C LEU A 368 21.31 -17.66 15.76
N ASP A 369 21.85 -17.13 16.86
CA ASP A 369 21.42 -15.88 17.49
C ASP A 369 21.76 -14.65 16.62
N ARG A 370 22.89 -14.67 15.89
CA ARG A 370 23.24 -13.60 14.94
C ARG A 370 22.41 -13.61 13.67
N ALA A 371 21.77 -14.73 13.35
CA ALA A 371 21.01 -14.91 12.13
C ALA A 371 19.58 -14.33 12.20
N HIS A 372 19.15 -13.87 13.38
CA HIS A 372 17.79 -13.38 13.60
C HIS A 372 17.74 -12.11 14.45
N ILE A 373 16.60 -11.42 14.38
CA ILE A 373 16.28 -10.35 15.34
C ILE A 373 15.76 -11.01 16.61
N GLY A 374 16.56 -11.01 17.67
CA GLY A 374 16.20 -11.56 18.96
C GLY A 374 15.41 -10.58 19.85
N PRO A 375 14.77 -11.05 20.92
CA PRO A 375 14.15 -10.18 21.91
C PRO A 375 15.21 -9.36 22.66
N VAL A 376 14.79 -8.20 23.18
CA VAL A 376 15.63 -7.34 24.01
C VAL A 376 15.96 -8.04 25.33
N ASN A 377 17.21 -7.91 25.78
CA ASN A 377 17.55 -8.30 27.13
C ASN A 377 17.06 -7.22 28.11
N LEU A 378 16.09 -7.58 28.96
CA LEU A 378 15.54 -6.66 29.96
C LEU A 378 16.50 -6.43 31.13
N GLU A 379 17.48 -7.32 31.30
CA GLU A 379 18.61 -7.08 32.19
C GLU A 379 19.60 -6.21 31.42
N ALA A 380 19.90 -5.01 31.93
CA ALA A 380 20.85 -4.06 31.35
C ALA A 380 22.32 -4.56 31.39
N LYS A 381 22.55 -5.74 30.79
CA LYS A 381 23.82 -6.45 30.70
C LYS A 381 24.39 -6.24 29.30
N PHE A 382 25.39 -5.38 29.22
CA PHE A 382 26.24 -5.23 28.03
C PHE A 382 27.34 -6.28 28.10
N SER A 383 27.02 -7.51 27.66
CA SER A 383 27.92 -8.67 27.80
C SER A 383 29.08 -8.69 26.80
N GLY A 384 29.16 -7.72 25.87
CA GLY A 384 30.19 -7.67 24.84
C GLY A 384 30.38 -6.28 24.23
N PRO A 385 31.27 -6.16 23.23
CA PRO A 385 31.45 -4.91 22.48
C PRO A 385 30.13 -4.49 21.84
N GLN A 386 29.84 -3.19 21.91
CA GLN A 386 28.63 -2.60 21.33
C GLN A 386 28.96 -2.01 19.97
N GLU A 387 27.98 -2.02 19.06
CA GLU A 387 28.05 -1.34 17.78
C GLU A 387 26.79 -0.52 17.54
N ILE A 388 26.95 0.59 16.81
CA ILE A 388 25.84 1.38 16.32
C ILE A 388 25.44 0.81 14.96
N ARG A 389 24.17 0.50 14.79
CA ARG A 389 23.59 0.08 13.52
C ARG A 389 22.62 1.13 13.02
N GLU A 390 22.77 1.45 11.74
CA GLU A 390 21.84 2.28 10.99
C GLU A 390 21.11 1.39 9.98
N GLY A 391 19.79 1.45 9.99
CA GLY A 391 19.00 0.55 9.18
C GLY A 391 17.52 0.88 9.11
N TRP A 392 16.78 -0.04 8.51
CA TRP A 392 15.35 0.06 8.28
C TRP A 392 14.69 -1.20 8.82
N LEU A 393 13.60 -1.05 9.57
CA LEU A 393 12.71 -2.16 9.87
C LEU A 393 11.79 -2.37 8.67
N LYS A 394 11.75 -3.57 8.11
CA LYS A 394 10.83 -3.96 7.05
C LYS A 394 9.76 -4.92 7.58
N LEU A 395 8.51 -4.58 7.31
CA LEU A 395 7.34 -5.41 7.53
C LEU A 395 6.86 -5.97 6.19
N SER A 396 6.64 -7.28 6.13
CA SER A 396 6.17 -7.99 4.92
C SER A 396 5.20 -9.12 5.28
N VAL A 397 4.35 -9.52 4.33
CA VAL A 397 3.41 -10.64 4.53
C VAL A 397 4.19 -11.93 4.80
N ASP A 398 3.74 -12.68 5.79
CA ASP A 398 4.31 -13.97 6.16
C ASP A 398 3.78 -15.09 5.25
N GLN A 399 4.61 -15.52 4.30
CA GLN A 399 4.20 -16.50 3.28
C GLN A 399 3.89 -17.91 3.82
N GLU A 400 4.30 -18.27 5.04
CA GLU A 400 3.91 -19.56 5.64
C GLU A 400 2.52 -19.52 6.29
N SER A 401 2.04 -18.32 6.68
CA SER A 401 0.69 -18.13 7.23
C SER A 401 -0.39 -18.04 6.14
N ALA A 402 0.01 -17.79 4.90
CA ALA A 402 -0.83 -17.71 3.72
C ALA A 402 -1.37 -19.10 3.34
N THR A 403 -2.36 -19.58 4.09
CA THR A 403 -3.07 -20.81 3.76
C THR A 403 -3.97 -20.53 2.55
N PRO A 404 -3.93 -21.32 1.46
CA PRO A 404 -4.76 -21.07 0.26
C PRO A 404 -6.29 -21.15 0.50
N SER A 405 -6.71 -21.60 1.69
CA SER A 405 -8.11 -21.74 2.09
C SER A 405 -8.86 -20.42 2.29
N GLN A 406 -8.18 -19.32 2.62
CA GLN A 406 -8.85 -18.03 2.87
C GLN A 406 -9.18 -17.25 1.58
N ALA A 407 -8.41 -17.45 0.52
CA ALA A 407 -8.71 -16.89 -0.80
C ALA A 407 -9.91 -17.59 -1.46
N ALA A 408 -10.03 -18.92 -1.31
CA ALA A 408 -11.13 -19.70 -1.89
C ALA A 408 -12.49 -19.37 -1.25
N SER A 409 -12.51 -19.12 0.07
CA SER A 409 -13.75 -18.83 0.80
C SER A 409 -14.28 -17.41 0.53
N GLN A 410 -13.41 -16.43 0.25
CA GLN A 410 -13.84 -15.10 -0.23
C GLN A 410 -14.38 -15.15 -1.67
N ILE A 411 -13.80 -15.98 -2.54
CA ILE A 411 -14.25 -16.16 -3.93
C ILE A 411 -15.62 -16.85 -3.97
N GLU A 412 -15.85 -17.89 -3.16
CA GLU A 412 -17.15 -18.59 -3.12
C GLU A 412 -18.27 -17.77 -2.47
N ALA A 413 -17.98 -17.03 -1.39
CA ALA A 413 -18.98 -16.17 -0.73
C ALA A 413 -19.42 -15.00 -1.64
N THR A 414 -18.52 -14.49 -2.48
CA THR A 414 -18.83 -13.40 -3.42
C THR A 414 -19.59 -13.92 -4.64
N ARG A 415 -19.30 -15.15 -5.10
CA ARG A 415 -20.01 -15.79 -6.22
C ARG A 415 -21.46 -16.13 -5.84
N ALA A 416 -21.72 -16.53 -4.60
CA ALA A 416 -23.05 -16.79 -4.06
C ALA A 416 -23.90 -15.50 -3.93
N LYS A 417 -23.29 -14.36 -3.54
CA LYS A 417 -24.02 -13.08 -3.48
C LYS A 417 -24.33 -12.49 -4.86
N ALA A 418 -23.46 -12.69 -5.86
CA ALA A 418 -23.73 -12.23 -7.22
C ALA A 418 -24.85 -13.01 -7.93
N SER A 419 -25.14 -14.25 -7.51
CA SER A 419 -26.25 -15.05 -8.07
C SER A 419 -27.61 -14.64 -7.48
N VAL A 420 -27.66 -14.24 -6.20
CA VAL A 420 -28.90 -13.82 -5.53
C VAL A 420 -29.42 -12.46 -6.02
N VAL A 421 -28.55 -11.58 -6.53
CA VAL A 421 -28.96 -10.26 -7.08
C VAL A 421 -29.56 -10.36 -8.49
N ASN A 422 -29.27 -11.43 -9.25
CA ASN A 422 -29.79 -11.61 -10.61
C ASN A 422 -31.14 -12.36 -10.70
N GLU A 423 -31.61 -12.99 -9.63
CA GLU A 423 -32.90 -13.70 -9.62
C GLU A 423 -34.08 -12.84 -9.12
N GLY A 424 -33.83 -11.60 -8.68
CA GLY A 424 -34.86 -10.69 -8.16
C GLY A 424 -35.58 -9.81 -9.19
N ASP A 425 -35.19 -9.84 -10.47
CA ASP A 425 -35.69 -8.93 -11.51
C ASP A 425 -36.50 -9.64 -12.62
N GLN A 426 -37.06 -10.82 -12.29
CA GLN A 426 -38.09 -11.48 -13.11
C GLN A 426 -39.34 -11.77 -12.27
N SER A 427 -40.15 -10.74 -12.04
CA SER A 427 -41.60 -10.87 -11.86
C SER A 427 -42.30 -9.54 -12.07
#